data_AF-A0A2E3P510-F1
#
_entry.id   AF-A0A2E3P510-F1
#
_cell.length_a   1.000
_cell.length_b   1.000
_cell.length_c   1.000
_cell.angle_alpha   90.00
_cell.angle_beta   90.00
_cell.angle_gamma   90.00
#
_symmetry.space_group_name_H-M   'P 1'
#
loop_
_entity.id
_entity.type
_entity.pdbx_description
1 polymer ?
#
loop_
_entity_poly.entity_id
_entity_poly.type
_entity_poly.pdbx_seq_one_letter_code
_entity_poly.pdbx_strand_id
1 'polypeptide(L)'
;MTAKTKLERLREDNSYLVELPDTIRIPPLGDRQEEVIKPIEAASIDDIAFAQLALQAKSSALYGEIDALRRVYDMARKNGSLGADNALDAVTSKKGGK
;
A
#
# COMPACT_ATOMS: atom_id res chain seq x y z
N MET A 1 16.95 -23.53 25.95
CA MET A 1 15.75 -22.70 25.72
C MET A 1 16.23 -21.30 25.39
N THR A 2 16.17 -20.89 24.13
CA THR A 2 16.54 -19.52 23.73
C THR A 2 15.51 -18.57 24.32
N ALA A 3 15.97 -17.55 25.06
CA ALA A 3 15.07 -16.57 25.64
C ALA A 3 14.35 -15.80 24.52
N LYS A 4 13.04 -15.59 24.66
CA LYS A 4 12.27 -14.77 23.71
C LYS A 4 12.89 -13.38 23.59
N THR A 5 12.96 -12.88 22.36
CA THR A 5 13.39 -11.53 22.01
C THR A 5 12.40 -10.51 22.58
N LYS A 6 12.81 -9.23 22.63
CA LYS A 6 11.90 -8.15 23.07
C LYS A 6 10.72 -8.01 22.12
N LEU A 7 10.97 -8.17 20.82
CA LEU A 7 9.96 -8.13 19.77
C LEU A 7 8.93 -9.26 19.90
N GLU A 8 9.37 -10.49 20.10
CA GLU A 8 8.45 -11.64 20.28
C GLU A 8 7.53 -11.45 21.49
N ARG A 9 8.07 -11.00 22.63
CA ARG A 9 7.25 -10.66 23.80
C ARG A 9 6.23 -9.57 23.49
N LEU A 10 6.64 -8.51 22.77
CA LEU A 10 5.75 -7.41 22.43
C LEU A 10 4.57 -7.85 21.53
N ARG A 11 4.79 -8.78 20.59
CA ARG A 11 3.73 -9.35 19.75
C ARG A 11 2.78 -10.26 20.55
N GLU A 12 3.29 -10.99 21.53
CA GLU A 12 2.48 -11.87 22.40
C GLU A 12 1.62 -11.07 23.37
N ASP A 13 2.17 -10.01 23.96
CA ASP A 13 1.50 -9.20 24.96
C ASP A 13 0.42 -8.27 24.34
N ASN A 14 0.48 -8.03 23.02
CA ASN A 14 -0.46 -7.14 22.32
C ASN A 14 -0.89 -7.70 20.96
N SER A 15 -2.15 -8.14 20.89
CA SER A 15 -2.74 -8.72 19.68
C SER A 15 -2.79 -7.77 18.48
N TYR A 16 -2.73 -6.46 18.68
CA TYR A 16 -2.67 -5.49 17.58
C TYR A 16 -1.28 -5.38 16.93
N LEU A 17 -0.25 -5.97 17.55
CA LEU A 17 1.13 -5.91 17.08
C LEU A 17 1.61 -7.21 16.43
N VAL A 18 0.73 -8.19 16.23
CA VAL A 18 1.08 -9.48 15.58
C VAL A 18 1.73 -9.27 14.21
N GLU A 19 1.24 -8.29 13.45
CA GLU A 19 1.74 -7.95 12.10
C GLU A 19 2.95 -6.99 12.11
N LEU A 20 3.44 -6.58 13.29
CA LEU A 20 4.64 -5.74 13.37
C LEU A 20 5.81 -6.50 12.74
N PRO A 21 6.55 -5.97 11.76
CA PRO A 21 7.57 -6.73 11.03
C PRO A 21 8.89 -6.84 11.81
N ASP A 22 9.71 -7.84 11.49
CA ASP A 22 11.06 -7.99 12.06
C ASP A 22 12.04 -6.92 11.56
N THR A 23 11.82 -6.44 10.33
CA THR A 23 12.62 -5.41 9.67
C THR A 23 11.72 -4.32 9.09
N ILE A 24 12.19 -3.08 9.16
CA ILE A 24 11.54 -1.93 8.52
C ILE A 24 12.35 -1.44 7.32
N ARG A 25 11.66 -0.84 6.36
CA ARG A 25 12.27 -0.17 5.20
C ARG A 25 12.11 1.33 5.35
N ILE A 26 13.22 2.03 5.35
CA ILE A 26 13.27 3.48 5.53
C ILE A 26 13.56 4.08 4.16
N PRO A 27 12.69 4.95 3.62
CA PRO A 27 12.90 5.55 2.31
C PRO A 27 14.10 6.51 2.32
N PRO A 28 14.67 6.82 1.13
CA PRO A 28 15.56 7.97 0.97
C PRO A 28 14.82 9.25 1.38
N LEU A 29 15.26 9.91 2.46
CA LEU A 29 14.65 11.13 2.98
C LEU A 29 15.68 11.97 3.76
N GLY A 30 15.69 13.28 3.50
CA GLY A 30 16.66 14.20 4.11
C GLY A 30 18.08 13.89 3.64
N ASP A 31 19.00 13.71 4.59
CA ASP A 31 20.40 13.36 4.31
C ASP A 31 20.59 11.91 3.83
N ARG A 32 19.55 11.06 3.93
CA ARG A 32 19.61 9.67 3.47
C ARG A 32 19.34 9.60 1.98
N GLN A 33 20.36 9.23 1.22
CA GLN A 33 20.29 9.13 -0.24
C GLN A 33 19.73 7.80 -0.75
N GLU A 34 19.76 6.75 0.08
CA GLU A 34 19.35 5.39 -0.32
C GLU A 34 18.33 4.79 0.64
N GLU A 35 17.56 3.81 0.17
CA GLU A 35 16.67 3.01 1.02
C GLU A 35 17.51 2.18 1.99
N VAL A 36 17.14 2.20 3.26
CA VAL A 36 17.80 1.40 4.29
C VAL A 36 16.82 0.39 4.86
N ILE A 37 17.23 -0.88 4.87
CA ILE A 37 16.51 -1.96 5.54
C ILE A 37 17.24 -2.27 6.84
N LYS A 38 16.53 -2.26 7.97
CA LYS A 38 17.12 -2.59 9.27
C LYS A 38 16.17 -3.37 10.17
N PRO A 39 16.70 -4.16 11.12
CA PRO A 39 15.89 -4.78 12.17
C PRO A 39 15.16 -3.71 12.97
N ILE A 40 13.90 -3.97 13.32
CA ILE A 40 13.09 -3.02 14.11
C ILE A 40 13.68 -2.80 15.52
N GLU A 41 14.38 -3.80 16.06
CA GLU A 41 15.08 -3.70 17.34
C GLU A 41 16.26 -2.70 17.31
N ALA A 42 16.75 -2.36 16.12
CA ALA A 42 17.81 -1.37 15.90
C ALA A 42 17.29 -0.06 15.29
N ALA A 43 15.97 0.08 15.12
CA ALA A 43 15.35 1.26 14.55
C ALA A 43 15.18 2.36 15.59
N SER A 44 15.42 3.62 15.20
CA SER A 44 14.99 4.76 15.98
C SER A 44 13.49 5.02 15.81
N ILE A 45 12.92 5.89 16.65
CA ILE A 45 11.53 6.35 16.48
C ILE A 45 11.35 7.06 15.13
N ASP A 46 12.31 7.87 14.71
CA ASP A 46 12.28 8.53 13.40
C ASP A 46 12.30 7.53 12.24
N ASP A 47 13.10 6.45 12.36
CA ASP A 47 13.12 5.39 11.36
C ASP A 47 11.75 4.72 11.21
N ILE A 48 11.06 4.46 12.32
CA ILE A 48 9.69 3.92 12.31
C ILE A 48 8.72 4.93 11.67
N ALA A 49 8.82 6.22 12.00
CA ALA A 49 7.97 7.26 11.43
C ALA A 49 8.15 7.37 9.91
N PHE A 50 9.40 7.32 9.41
CA PHE A 50 9.69 7.35 7.98
C PHE A 50 9.23 6.09 7.25
N ALA A 51 9.40 4.91 7.87
CA ALA A 51 8.87 3.66 7.33
C ALA A 51 7.34 3.69 7.23
N GLN A 52 6.66 4.23 8.24
CA GLN A 52 5.20 4.42 8.23
C GLN A 52 4.77 5.37 7.11
N LEU A 53 5.45 6.51 6.94
CA LEU A 53 5.13 7.48 5.88
C LEU A 53 5.25 6.83 4.48
N ALA A 54 6.29 6.02 4.25
CA ALA A 54 6.45 5.30 3.00
C ALA A 54 5.33 4.29 2.74
N LEU A 55 4.88 3.56 3.77
CA LEU A 55 3.77 2.62 3.67
C LEU A 55 2.44 3.34 3.42
N GLN A 56 2.22 4.49 4.05
CA GLN A 56 1.04 5.33 3.80
C GLN A 56 1.01 5.82 2.36
N ALA A 57 2.15 6.28 1.80
CA ALA A 57 2.22 6.68 0.41
C ALA A 57 1.88 5.53 -0.55
N LYS A 58 2.38 4.32 -0.29
CA LYS A 58 2.04 3.10 -1.05
C LYS A 58 0.55 2.77 -0.97
N SER A 59 -0.03 2.87 0.24
CA SER A 59 -1.46 2.65 0.46
C SER A 59 -2.31 3.66 -0.32
N SER A 60 -1.97 4.95 -0.26
CA SER A 60 -2.66 6.00 -1.02
C SER A 60 -2.57 5.77 -2.54
N ALA A 61 -1.39 5.38 -3.05
CA ALA A 61 -1.23 5.05 -4.47
C ALA A 61 -2.11 3.86 -4.88
N LEU A 62 -2.14 2.79 -4.07
CA LEU A 62 -2.97 1.61 -4.32
C LEU A 62 -4.47 1.96 -4.31
N TYR A 63 -4.93 2.78 -3.37
CA TYR A 63 -6.32 3.26 -3.35
C TYR A 63 -6.65 4.11 -4.59
N GLY A 64 -5.71 4.93 -5.05
CA GLY A 64 -5.86 5.70 -6.28
C GLY A 64 -6.04 4.80 -7.51
N GLU A 65 -5.25 3.73 -7.60
CA GLU A 65 -5.38 2.73 -8.67
C GLU A 65 -6.71 1.98 -8.61
N ILE A 66 -7.11 1.51 -7.43
CA ILE A 66 -8.41 0.85 -7.21
C ILE A 66 -9.56 1.77 -7.63
N ASP A 67 -9.53 3.04 -7.23
CA ASP A 67 -10.58 4.00 -7.57
C ASP A 67 -10.63 4.29 -9.08
N ALA A 68 -9.47 4.42 -9.73
CA ALA A 68 -9.38 4.61 -11.17
C ALA A 68 -10.01 3.42 -11.93
N LEU A 69 -9.67 2.18 -11.54
CA LEU A 69 -10.26 0.97 -12.12
C LEU A 69 -11.77 0.92 -11.92
N ARG A 70 -12.25 1.24 -10.70
CA ARG A 70 -13.69 1.31 -10.39
C ARG A 70 -14.41 2.34 -11.27
N ARG A 71 -13.82 3.52 -11.50
CA ARG A 71 -14.41 4.56 -12.36
C ARG A 71 -14.53 4.10 -13.80
N VAL A 72 -13.47 3.51 -14.36
CA VAL A 72 -13.50 2.98 -15.75
C VAL A 72 -14.58 1.91 -15.87
N TYR A 73 -14.66 1.00 -14.90
CA TYR A 73 -15.73 -0.01 -14.84
C TYR A 73 -17.13 0.62 -14.82
N ASP A 74 -17.38 1.59 -13.93
CA ASP A 74 -18.67 2.26 -13.81
C ASP A 74 -19.06 2.98 -15.10
N MET A 75 -18.10 3.61 -15.78
CA MET A 75 -18.32 4.28 -17.07
C MET A 75 -18.66 3.27 -18.17
N ALA A 76 -17.93 2.15 -18.28
CA ALA A 76 -18.22 1.11 -19.26
C ALA A 76 -19.62 0.51 -19.07
N ARG A 77 -20.00 0.22 -17.80
CA ARG A 77 -21.35 -0.27 -17.47
C ARG A 77 -22.44 0.73 -17.85
N LYS A 78 -22.23 2.02 -17.60
CA LYS A 78 -23.16 3.09 -18.04
C LYS A 78 -23.32 3.14 -19.56
N ASN A 79 -22.29 2.77 -20.32
CA ASN A 79 -22.34 2.71 -21.78
C ASN A 79 -22.97 1.41 -22.33
N GLY A 80 -23.38 0.50 -21.43
CA GLY A 80 -24.10 -0.73 -21.74
C GLY A 80 -23.21 -1.97 -21.90
N SER A 81 -21.94 -1.89 -21.49
CA SER A 81 -21.01 -3.02 -21.63
C SER A 81 -21.29 -4.17 -20.69
N LEU A 82 -21.01 -5.38 -21.18
CA LEU A 82 -21.12 -6.66 -20.50
C LEU A 82 -19.76 -7.09 -19.95
N GLY A 83 -19.76 -8.13 -19.10
CA GLY A 83 -18.56 -8.53 -18.35
C GLY A 83 -17.37 -9.01 -19.19
N ALA A 84 -17.59 -9.43 -20.44
CA ALA A 84 -16.54 -9.85 -21.35
C ALA A 84 -16.05 -8.73 -22.29
N ASP A 85 -16.67 -7.54 -22.24
CA ASP A 85 -16.35 -6.43 -23.13
C ASP A 85 -15.08 -5.70 -22.68
N ASN A 86 -14.38 -5.08 -23.63
CA ASN A 86 -13.26 -4.20 -23.33
C ASN A 86 -13.79 -2.86 -22.76
N ALA A 87 -13.44 -2.57 -21.50
CA ALA A 87 -13.92 -1.38 -20.80
C ALA A 87 -13.37 -0.07 -21.39
N LEU A 88 -12.17 -0.06 -21.96
CA LEU A 88 -11.62 1.15 -22.58
C LEU A 88 -12.34 1.46 -23.88
N ASP A 89 -12.52 0.47 -24.75
CA ASP A 89 -13.29 0.64 -26.00
C ASP A 89 -14.71 1.13 -25.72
N ALA A 90 -15.35 0.59 -24.70
CA ALA A 90 -16.68 1.01 -24.24
C ALA A 90 -16.73 2.47 -23.80
N VAL A 91 -15.68 2.98 -23.16
CA VAL A 91 -15.60 4.35 -22.65
C VAL A 91 -15.20 5.34 -23.75
N THR A 92 -14.31 4.93 -24.66
CA THR A 92 -13.79 5.81 -25.72
C THR A 92 -14.63 5.82 -26.98
N SER A 93 -15.47 4.80 -27.20
CA SER A 93 -16.43 4.81 -28.30
C SER A 93 -17.44 5.94 -28.11
N LYS A 94 -17.29 7.01 -28.90
CA LYS A 94 -18.34 8.03 -29.06
C LYS A 94 -19.59 7.30 -29.59
N LYS A 95 -20.52 6.93 -28.73
CA LYS A 95 -21.93 6.81 -29.14
C LYS A 95 -22.37 8.24 -29.46
N GLY A 96 -22.19 8.62 -30.72
CA GLY A 96 -22.67 9.88 -31.27
C GLY A 96 -24.14 10.04 -30.95
N GLY A 97 -24.49 11.21 -30.43
CA GLY A 97 -25.87 11.62 -30.29
C GLY A 97 -26.60 11.46 -31.62
N LYS A 98 -27.76 10.81 -31.56
CA LYS A 98 -28.89 11.12 -32.42
C LYS A 98 -29.93 11.80 -31.56
#